data_AF-X1HX91-F1
#
_entry.id   AF-X1HX91-F1
#
_cell.length_a   1.000
_cell.length_b   1.000
_cell.length_c   1.000
_cell.angle_alpha   90.00
_cell.angle_beta   90.00
_cell.angle_gamma   90.00
#
_symmetry.space_group_name_H-M   'P 1'
#
loop_
_entity.id
_entity.type
_entity.pdbx_description
1 polymer ?
#
loop_
_entity_poly.entity_id
_entity_poly.type
_entity_poly.pdbx_seq_one_letter_code
_entity_poly.pdbx_strand_id
1 'polypeptide(L)'
;LLNEDVNRKEFNNWEKNGFFPPELSISSKVAKFIRQSGYEWVIMSGLACPLEWPYEYIYSSPNGLKLFFRDDILSNKVAFNDITAKQFVEQLNTSFNENNENKQGNRYFITAMDSETFGHHIKKFERIFLSKTLELINDQDEIQLSFISELDKHFPIHKKKIIPRDSSWSTTHNDMKVNIPYPLWDHPDNTIHKLYWKIMKSLNNLMSLIGDLDTIRDWEVENYCNTARWFYDRGICSDSTWWANPDRGIWSPNLIYKGIELLMRSA
;
A
#
# COMPACT_ATOMS: atom_id res chain seq x y z
N LEU A 1 17.92 -2.38 -4.49
CA LEU A 1 16.63 -1.67 -4.74
C LEU A 1 16.63 -0.53 -3.75
N LEU A 2 16.46 0.73 -4.19
CA LEU A 2 16.71 1.91 -3.34
C LEU A 2 16.10 1.82 -1.93
N ASN A 3 14.86 1.33 -1.81
CA ASN A 3 14.20 1.15 -0.51
C ASN A 3 14.87 0.08 0.37
N GLU A 4 15.27 -1.06 -0.20
CA GLU A 4 15.96 -2.11 0.54
C GLU A 4 17.34 -1.64 1.02
N ASP A 5 18.04 -0.88 0.19
CA ASP A 5 19.38 -0.37 0.51
C ASP A 5 19.31 0.64 1.66
N VAL A 6 18.30 1.53 1.65
CA VAL A 6 18.02 2.43 2.77
C VAL A 6 17.60 1.65 4.02
N ASN A 7 16.67 0.71 3.92
CA ASN A 7 16.21 -0.05 5.08
C ASN A 7 17.33 -0.85 5.75
N ARG A 8 18.21 -1.49 4.98
CA ARG A 8 19.38 -2.20 5.54
C ARG A 8 20.37 -1.27 6.23
N LYS A 9 20.48 -0.04 5.75
CA LYS A 9 21.38 0.97 6.33
C LYS A 9 20.82 1.54 7.63
N GLU A 10 19.53 1.81 7.68
CA GLU A 10 18.90 2.50 8.82
C GLU A 10 18.41 1.52 9.92
N PHE A 11 18.19 0.25 9.60
CA PHE A 11 17.71 -0.76 10.54
C PHE A 11 18.65 -1.98 10.63
N ASN A 12 19.18 -2.23 11.84
CA ASN A 12 20.19 -3.27 12.09
C ASN A 12 19.77 -4.70 11.72
N ASN A 13 18.48 -5.03 11.81
CA ASN A 13 17.94 -6.38 11.57
C ASN A 13 16.82 -6.36 10.53
N TRP A 14 16.93 -5.51 9.51
CA TRP A 14 15.91 -5.49 8.46
C TRP A 14 15.96 -6.75 7.60
N GLU A 15 14.83 -7.44 7.53
CA GLU A 15 14.63 -8.59 6.67
C GLU A 15 13.59 -8.28 5.60
N LYS A 16 13.85 -8.79 4.39
CA LYS A 16 12.92 -8.69 3.27
C LYS A 16 11.75 -9.66 3.52
N ASN A 17 10.69 -9.16 4.13
CA ASN A 17 9.55 -9.98 4.54
C ASN A 17 8.23 -9.40 4.00
N GLY A 18 7.82 -8.24 4.53
CA GLY A 18 6.61 -7.55 4.13
C GLY A 18 6.81 -6.48 3.08
N PHE A 19 5.85 -6.36 2.17
CA PHE A 19 5.77 -5.25 1.21
C PHE A 19 4.53 -4.41 1.47
N PHE A 20 4.73 -3.10 1.64
CA PHE A 20 3.66 -2.10 1.62
C PHE A 20 3.66 -1.45 0.24
N PRO A 21 2.73 -1.81 -0.66
CA PRO A 21 2.63 -1.14 -1.95
C PRO A 21 2.34 0.35 -1.73
N PRO A 22 2.99 1.27 -2.45
CA PRO A 22 2.59 2.67 -2.43
C PRO A 22 1.08 2.79 -2.65
N GLU A 23 0.40 3.50 -1.75
CA GLU A 23 -1.06 3.69 -1.80
C GLU A 23 -1.90 2.41 -1.64
N LEU A 24 -1.29 1.33 -1.13
CA LEU A 24 -1.84 -0.02 -1.17
C LEU A 24 -2.28 -0.45 -2.57
N SER A 25 -1.67 0.13 -3.61
CA SER A 25 -1.97 -0.14 -5.01
C SER A 25 -1.49 -1.53 -5.39
N ILE A 26 -2.44 -2.41 -5.71
CA ILE A 26 -2.20 -3.80 -6.03
C ILE A 26 -2.84 -4.18 -7.35
N SER A 27 -2.22 -5.11 -8.05
CA SER A 27 -2.79 -5.89 -9.16
C SER A 27 -2.24 -7.31 -9.12
N SER A 28 -2.83 -8.20 -9.92
CA SER A 28 -2.28 -9.54 -10.11
C SER A 28 -0.81 -9.55 -10.54
N LYS A 29 -0.40 -8.61 -11.40
CA LYS A 29 0.98 -8.46 -11.88
C LYS A 29 1.89 -7.95 -10.77
N VAL A 30 1.46 -6.93 -10.01
CA VAL A 30 2.23 -6.39 -8.90
C VAL A 30 2.44 -7.45 -7.81
N ALA A 31 1.39 -8.18 -7.42
CA ALA A 31 1.51 -9.29 -6.47
C ALA A 31 2.50 -10.36 -6.96
N LYS A 32 2.48 -10.69 -8.26
CA LYS A 32 3.44 -11.61 -8.86
C LYS A 32 4.88 -11.10 -8.71
N PHE A 33 5.13 -9.83 -9.04
CA PHE A 33 6.46 -9.23 -8.94
C PHE A 33 6.96 -9.14 -7.50
N ILE A 34 6.10 -8.76 -6.55
CA ILE A 34 6.46 -8.70 -5.12
C ILE A 34 7.01 -10.05 -4.64
N ARG A 35 6.34 -11.15 -5.00
CA ARG A 35 6.83 -12.49 -4.64
C ARG A 35 8.15 -12.82 -5.32
N GLN A 36 8.29 -12.50 -6.61
CA GLN A 36 9.51 -12.75 -7.37
C GLN A 36 10.71 -11.96 -6.81
N SER A 37 10.46 -10.79 -6.23
CA SER A 37 11.47 -9.97 -5.54
C SER A 37 11.89 -10.53 -4.16
N GLY A 38 11.25 -11.61 -3.70
CA GLY A 38 11.60 -12.32 -2.46
C GLY A 38 10.82 -11.89 -1.22
N TYR A 39 9.72 -11.13 -1.36
CA TYR A 39 8.83 -10.84 -0.24
C TYR A 39 7.90 -12.02 0.05
N GLU A 40 7.51 -12.15 1.32
CA GLU A 40 6.66 -13.24 1.84
C GLU A 40 5.20 -12.83 1.95
N TRP A 41 4.93 -11.55 2.18
CA TRP A 41 3.57 -11.03 2.29
C TRP A 41 3.42 -9.62 1.75
N VAL A 42 2.16 -9.29 1.43
CA VAL A 42 1.75 -7.94 1.00
C VAL A 42 0.44 -7.56 1.69
N ILE A 43 0.34 -6.29 2.07
CA ILE A 43 -0.90 -5.67 2.55
C ILE A 43 -1.57 -4.90 1.41
N MET A 44 -2.91 -4.94 1.36
CA MET A 44 -3.71 -4.22 0.36
C MET A 44 -5.06 -3.80 0.95
N SER A 45 -5.79 -2.93 0.24
CA SER A 45 -7.17 -2.59 0.58
C SER A 45 -8.07 -3.82 0.67
N GLY A 46 -9.07 -3.76 1.55
CA GLY A 46 -10.13 -4.76 1.65
C GLY A 46 -10.88 -5.00 0.34
N LEU A 47 -11.02 -3.98 -0.51
CA LEU A 47 -11.64 -4.10 -1.85
C LEU A 47 -10.90 -5.07 -2.78
N ALA A 48 -9.60 -5.29 -2.54
CA ALA A 48 -8.82 -6.24 -3.31
C ALA A 48 -9.23 -7.70 -3.05
N CYS A 49 -9.95 -7.98 -1.95
CA CYS A 49 -10.42 -9.34 -1.64
C CYS A 49 -11.52 -9.76 -2.63
N PRO A 50 -11.31 -10.83 -3.43
CA PRO A 50 -12.29 -11.29 -4.40
C PRO A 50 -13.37 -12.20 -3.80
N LEU A 51 -13.24 -12.57 -2.52
CA LEU A 51 -14.08 -13.54 -1.81
C LEU A 51 -14.70 -12.91 -0.56
N GLU A 52 -15.35 -13.74 0.25
CA GLU A 52 -15.78 -13.38 1.60
C GLU A 52 -14.58 -12.98 2.48
N TRP A 53 -14.82 -12.09 3.44
CA TRP A 53 -13.79 -11.51 4.28
C TRP A 53 -13.04 -12.56 5.12
N PRO A 54 -11.70 -12.62 5.06
CA PRO A 54 -10.92 -13.67 5.72
C PRO A 54 -10.55 -13.29 7.16
N TYR A 55 -11.45 -13.52 8.12
CA TYR A 55 -11.14 -13.27 9.54
C TYR A 55 -10.27 -14.36 10.19
N GLU A 56 -10.46 -15.62 9.78
CA GLU A 56 -9.97 -16.80 10.52
C GLU A 56 -8.83 -17.53 9.80
N TYR A 57 -8.43 -17.06 8.62
CA TYR A 57 -7.42 -17.72 7.79
C TYR A 57 -6.74 -16.72 6.86
N ILE A 58 -5.54 -17.06 6.41
CA ILE A 58 -4.75 -16.20 5.51
C ILE A 58 -4.84 -16.74 4.09
N TYR A 59 -5.23 -15.90 3.14
CA TYR A 59 -5.16 -16.26 1.72
C TYR A 59 -3.74 -16.11 1.17
N SER A 60 -3.47 -16.85 0.11
CA SER A 60 -2.22 -16.72 -0.65
C SER A 60 -2.49 -16.64 -2.15
N SER A 61 -1.62 -15.96 -2.85
CA SER A 61 -1.59 -15.91 -4.32
C SER A 61 -1.12 -17.25 -4.91
N PRO A 62 -1.29 -17.47 -6.23
CA PRO A 62 -0.85 -18.70 -6.89
C PRO A 62 0.65 -19.01 -6.73
N ASN A 63 1.50 -18.00 -6.55
CA ASN A 63 2.95 -18.18 -6.35
C ASN A 63 3.37 -18.15 -4.86
N GLY A 64 2.41 -18.20 -3.93
CA GLY A 64 2.67 -18.37 -2.51
C GLY A 64 2.81 -17.08 -1.70
N LEU A 65 2.68 -15.89 -2.30
CA LEU A 65 2.65 -14.63 -1.53
C LEU A 65 1.43 -14.61 -0.62
N LYS A 66 1.63 -14.38 0.69
CA LYS A 66 0.53 -14.22 1.65
C LYS A 66 -0.14 -12.87 1.43
N LEU A 67 -1.47 -12.85 1.44
CA LEU A 67 -2.29 -11.70 1.10
C LEU A 67 -3.03 -11.23 2.35
N PHE A 68 -2.71 -10.02 2.80
CA PHE A 68 -3.34 -9.39 3.96
C PHE A 68 -4.20 -8.22 3.52
N PHE A 69 -5.40 -8.13 4.09
CA PHE A 69 -6.39 -7.13 3.73
C PHE A 69 -6.57 -6.14 4.89
N ARG A 70 -6.39 -4.87 4.59
CA ARG A 70 -6.73 -3.74 5.46
C ARG A 70 -8.25 -3.68 5.61
N ASP A 71 -8.74 -3.65 6.84
CA ASP A 71 -10.13 -3.30 7.13
C ASP A 71 -10.35 -1.82 6.77
N ASP A 72 -10.86 -1.59 5.57
CA ASP A 72 -11.03 -0.24 5.03
C ASP A 72 -12.03 0.58 5.85
N ILE A 73 -13.04 -0.06 6.44
CA ILE A 73 -14.08 0.62 7.23
C ILE A 73 -13.50 1.11 8.55
N LEU A 74 -12.90 0.21 9.34
CA LEU A 74 -12.30 0.58 10.62
C LEU A 74 -11.16 1.56 10.42
N SER A 75 -10.29 1.32 9.43
CA SER A 75 -9.17 2.21 9.15
C SER A 75 -9.61 3.62 8.78
N ASN A 76 -10.64 3.76 7.93
CA ASN A 76 -11.14 5.08 7.54
C ASN A 76 -11.83 5.79 8.70
N LYS A 77 -12.58 5.07 9.55
CA LYS A 77 -13.15 5.69 10.76
C LYS A 77 -12.08 6.31 11.65
N VAL A 78 -10.93 5.64 11.80
CA VAL A 78 -9.80 6.19 12.57
C VAL A 78 -9.16 7.37 11.83
N ALA A 79 -8.86 7.21 10.55
CA ALA A 79 -8.20 8.22 9.73
C ALA A 79 -8.98 9.56 9.66
N PHE A 80 -10.31 9.49 9.68
CA PHE A 80 -11.20 10.66 9.60
C PHE A 80 -11.77 11.11 10.95
N ASN A 81 -11.27 10.57 12.07
CA ASN A 81 -11.73 10.92 13.42
C ASN A 81 -13.23 10.64 13.67
N ASP A 82 -13.79 9.62 13.02
CA ASP A 82 -15.19 9.20 13.14
C ASP A 82 -15.39 8.10 14.22
N ILE A 83 -14.34 7.76 14.96
CA ILE A 83 -14.39 6.76 16.04
C ILE A 83 -13.44 7.12 17.17
N THR A 84 -13.89 6.94 18.41
CA THR A 84 -13.04 7.07 19.61
C THR A 84 -12.28 5.78 19.90
N ALA A 85 -11.20 5.86 20.68
CA ALA A 85 -10.46 4.66 21.13
C ALA A 85 -11.35 3.61 21.79
N LYS A 86 -12.29 4.05 22.64
CA LYS A 86 -13.24 3.17 23.33
C LYS A 86 -14.16 2.45 22.35
N GLN A 87 -14.76 3.19 21.42
CA GLN A 87 -15.63 2.60 20.38
C GLN A 87 -14.87 1.68 19.43
N PHE A 88 -13.60 1.99 19.14
CA PHE A 88 -12.75 1.14 18.31
C PHE A 88 -12.52 -0.21 18.98
N VAL A 89 -12.09 -0.20 20.25
CA VAL A 89 -11.90 -1.42 21.03
C VAL A 89 -13.22 -2.19 21.23
N GLU A 90 -14.33 -1.49 21.51
CA GLU A 90 -15.66 -2.11 21.59
C GLU A 90 -16.05 -2.78 20.26
N GLN A 91 -15.77 -2.16 19.10
CA GLN A 91 -16.05 -2.75 17.78
C GLN A 91 -15.20 -3.98 17.49
N LEU A 92 -13.94 -4.02 17.94
CA LEU A 92 -13.12 -5.22 17.85
C LEU A 92 -13.76 -6.37 18.63
N ASN A 93 -14.25 -6.10 19.86
CA ASN A 93 -14.91 -7.09 20.70
C ASN A 93 -16.29 -7.54 20.18
N THR A 94 -17.15 -6.62 19.74
CA THR A 94 -18.49 -6.98 19.24
C THR A 94 -18.43 -7.78 17.95
N SER A 95 -17.40 -7.55 17.12
CA SER A 95 -17.16 -8.33 15.91
C SER A 95 -16.98 -9.83 16.21
N PHE A 96 -16.55 -10.21 17.43
CA PHE A 96 -16.51 -11.62 17.85
C PHE A 96 -17.90 -12.19 18.15
N ASN A 97 -18.84 -11.37 18.63
CA ASN A 97 -20.09 -11.82 19.24
C ASN A 97 -21.29 -11.91 18.28
N GLU A 98 -21.32 -11.11 17.21
CA GLU A 98 -22.55 -10.92 16.42
C GLU A 98 -22.96 -12.09 15.51
N ASN A 99 -22.13 -13.12 15.32
CA ASN A 99 -22.38 -14.10 14.25
C ASN A 99 -22.31 -15.59 14.60
N ASN A 100 -21.95 -16.04 15.81
CA ASN A 100 -21.92 -17.49 16.05
C ASN A 100 -22.13 -17.91 17.51
N GLU A 101 -23.32 -18.44 17.80
CA GLU A 101 -23.51 -19.37 18.93
C GLU A 101 -22.68 -20.67 18.77
N ASN A 102 -21.96 -20.87 17.64
CA ASN A 102 -21.28 -22.12 17.29
C ASN A 102 -19.89 -22.00 16.60
N LYS A 103 -19.18 -20.86 16.62
CA LYS A 103 -17.81 -20.76 16.08
C LYS A 103 -16.85 -20.17 17.11
N GLN A 104 -15.96 -21.04 17.53
CA GLN A 104 -15.00 -20.86 18.60
C GLN A 104 -13.61 -20.59 18.00
N GLY A 105 -13.51 -19.56 17.15
CA GLY A 105 -12.31 -19.24 16.38
C GLY A 105 -11.78 -17.84 16.68
N ASN A 106 -10.46 -17.71 16.80
CA ASN A 106 -9.79 -16.41 16.82
C ASN A 106 -10.02 -15.68 15.48
N ARG A 107 -9.98 -14.35 15.51
CA ARG A 107 -10.06 -13.50 14.31
C ARG A 107 -8.94 -12.49 14.33
N TYR A 108 -8.47 -12.07 13.15
CA TYR A 108 -7.53 -10.96 13.05
C TYR A 108 -8.13 -9.78 12.29
N PHE A 109 -7.66 -8.60 12.65
CA PHE A 109 -8.00 -7.33 12.01
C PHE A 109 -6.69 -6.62 11.68
N ILE A 110 -6.64 -5.95 10.54
CA ILE A 110 -5.50 -5.13 10.14
C ILE A 110 -6.04 -3.76 9.81
N THR A 111 -5.62 -2.75 10.56
CA THR A 111 -5.88 -1.35 10.22
C THR A 111 -4.61 -0.68 9.69
N ALA A 112 -4.76 0.23 8.74
CA ALA A 112 -3.66 0.99 8.18
C ALA A 112 -4.14 2.38 7.74
N MET A 113 -3.37 3.41 8.03
CA MET A 113 -3.66 4.81 7.69
C MET A 113 -2.35 5.60 7.73
N ASP A 114 -2.39 6.84 7.26
CA ASP A 114 -1.23 7.72 7.30
C ASP A 114 -0.72 7.93 8.73
N SER A 115 0.59 7.97 8.90
CA SER A 115 1.20 8.21 10.21
C SER A 115 0.86 9.61 10.74
N GLU A 116 0.73 10.56 9.81
CA GLU A 116 0.39 11.95 10.01
C GLU A 116 -1.04 12.12 10.56
N THR A 117 -1.90 11.10 10.47
CA THR A 117 -3.19 11.08 11.21
C THR A 117 -2.96 11.33 12.70
N PHE A 118 -1.90 10.78 13.28
CA PHE A 118 -1.59 10.87 14.71
C PHE A 118 -0.76 12.11 15.05
N GLY A 119 -1.44 13.24 15.25
CA GLY A 119 -0.85 14.49 15.78
C GLY A 119 -0.69 15.61 14.75
N HIS A 120 -0.45 15.28 13.47
CA HIS A 120 -0.31 16.27 12.40
C HIS A 120 -1.67 16.70 11.83
N HIS A 121 -2.42 15.76 11.26
CA HIS A 121 -3.77 16.01 10.73
C HIS A 121 -4.80 16.17 11.85
N ILE A 122 -4.74 15.31 12.87
CA ILE A 122 -5.62 15.38 14.04
C ILE A 122 -4.76 15.67 15.26
N LYS A 123 -4.89 16.88 15.81
CA LYS A 123 -4.09 17.33 16.94
C LYS A 123 -4.30 16.43 18.15
N LYS A 124 -3.19 16.00 18.79
CA LYS A 124 -3.16 15.15 20.00
C LYS A 124 -3.71 13.73 19.81
N PHE A 125 -3.97 13.29 18.58
CA PHE A 125 -4.57 11.98 18.30
C PHE A 125 -3.67 10.80 18.68
N GLU A 126 -2.36 11.02 18.74
CA GLU A 126 -1.40 10.09 19.32
C GLU A 126 -1.68 9.79 20.80
N ARG A 127 -2.25 10.75 21.55
CA ARG A 127 -2.65 10.58 22.95
C ARG A 127 -4.09 10.12 23.09
N ILE A 128 -5.02 10.85 22.47
CA ILE A 128 -6.46 10.64 22.70
C ILE A 128 -7.00 9.38 22.00
N PHE A 129 -6.31 8.90 20.95
CA PHE A 129 -6.68 7.68 20.25
C PHE A 129 -5.63 6.60 20.41
N LEU A 130 -4.40 6.80 19.92
CA LEU A 130 -3.41 5.72 19.83
C LEU A 130 -2.99 5.22 21.22
N SER A 131 -2.48 6.09 22.09
CA SER A 131 -2.14 5.74 23.48
C SER A 131 -3.34 5.14 24.21
N LYS A 132 -4.52 5.77 24.08
CA LYS A 132 -5.71 5.28 24.77
C LYS A 132 -6.18 3.90 24.28
N THR A 133 -6.01 3.61 22.99
CA THR A 133 -6.32 2.29 22.41
C THR A 133 -5.38 1.23 22.97
N LEU A 134 -4.08 1.52 23.03
CA LEU A 134 -3.09 0.61 23.59
C LEU A 134 -3.35 0.33 25.08
N GLU A 135 -3.70 1.36 25.87
CA GLU A 135 -4.11 1.20 27.27
C GLU A 135 -5.32 0.26 27.38
N LEU A 136 -6.39 0.54 26.63
CA LEU A 136 -7.62 -0.26 26.66
C LEU A 136 -7.40 -1.71 26.20
N ILE A 137 -6.51 -1.94 25.22
CA ILE A 137 -6.15 -3.29 24.78
C ILE A 137 -5.33 -4.01 25.85
N ASN A 138 -4.42 -3.31 26.53
CA ASN A 138 -3.60 -3.91 27.58
C ASN A 138 -4.41 -4.30 28.83
N ASP A 139 -5.57 -3.66 29.05
CA ASP A 139 -6.46 -3.92 30.18
C ASP A 139 -7.43 -5.11 29.95
N GLN A 140 -7.34 -5.81 28.82
CA GLN A 140 -8.21 -6.95 28.49
C GLN A 140 -7.42 -8.12 27.89
N ASP A 141 -7.86 -9.36 28.12
CA ASP A 141 -7.15 -10.57 27.69
C ASP A 141 -7.59 -11.03 26.28
N GLU A 142 -8.70 -10.49 25.76
CA GLU A 142 -9.36 -10.92 24.53
C GLU A 142 -8.71 -10.38 23.24
N ILE A 143 -7.95 -9.28 23.34
CA ILE A 143 -7.32 -8.62 22.19
C ILE A 143 -5.81 -8.69 22.31
N GLN A 144 -5.18 -9.33 21.32
CA GLN A 144 -3.73 -9.42 21.22
C GLN A 144 -3.21 -8.60 20.03
N LEU A 145 -2.20 -7.76 20.30
CA LEU A 145 -1.43 -7.10 19.24
C LEU A 145 -0.40 -8.08 18.67
N SER A 146 -0.35 -8.16 17.34
CA SER A 146 0.61 -9.02 16.62
C SER A 146 1.21 -8.26 15.43
N PHE A 147 2.46 -8.55 15.11
CA PHE A 147 3.02 -8.16 13.82
C PHE A 147 2.35 -8.94 12.69
N ILE A 148 2.18 -8.31 11.52
CA ILE A 148 1.62 -8.98 10.33
C ILE A 148 2.44 -10.22 9.96
N SER A 149 3.76 -10.14 10.07
CA SER A 149 4.70 -11.24 9.80
C SER A 149 4.52 -12.45 10.70
N GLU A 150 3.80 -12.32 11.82
CA GLU A 150 3.58 -13.39 12.81
C GLU A 150 2.17 -13.99 12.70
N LEU A 151 1.27 -13.39 11.90
CA LEU A 151 -0.12 -13.83 11.81
C LEU A 151 -0.25 -15.26 11.28
N ASP A 152 0.67 -15.74 10.45
CA ASP A 152 0.66 -17.11 9.93
C ASP A 152 1.04 -18.17 10.97
N LYS A 153 1.57 -17.76 12.13
CA LYS A 153 1.76 -18.64 13.30
C LYS A 153 0.46 -18.82 14.08
N HIS A 154 -0.46 -17.85 13.97
CA HIS A 154 -1.73 -17.82 14.68
C HIS A 154 -2.93 -18.27 13.83
N PHE A 155 -2.86 -18.06 12.52
CA PHE A 155 -3.96 -18.31 11.59
C PHE A 155 -3.52 -19.21 10.44
N PRO A 156 -4.31 -20.26 10.11
CA PRO A 156 -3.96 -21.19 9.05
C PRO A 156 -3.98 -20.52 7.67
N ILE A 157 -3.07 -20.94 6.79
CA ILE A 157 -3.11 -20.55 5.38
C ILE A 157 -4.22 -21.35 4.68
N HIS A 158 -5.16 -20.64 4.06
CA HIS A 158 -6.27 -21.25 3.34
C HIS A 158 -5.77 -22.01 2.09
N LYS A 159 -6.36 -23.17 1.79
CA LYS A 159 -5.95 -24.03 0.65
C LYS A 159 -6.18 -23.36 -0.71
N LYS A 160 -7.30 -22.64 -0.84
CA LYS A 160 -7.66 -21.89 -2.06
C LYS A 160 -6.68 -20.75 -2.28
N LYS A 161 -6.06 -20.73 -3.46
CA LYS A 161 -5.27 -19.58 -3.94
C LYS A 161 -6.20 -18.56 -4.58
N ILE A 162 -5.90 -17.28 -4.39
CA ILE A 162 -6.72 -16.18 -4.92
C ILE A 162 -5.86 -15.18 -5.69
N ILE A 163 -6.48 -14.49 -6.64
CA ILE A 163 -5.89 -13.37 -7.34
C ILE A 163 -6.56 -12.11 -6.80
N PRO A 164 -5.82 -11.15 -6.19
CA PRO A 164 -6.42 -9.93 -5.69
C PRO A 164 -7.01 -9.12 -6.84
N ARG A 165 -8.13 -8.43 -6.58
CA ARG A 165 -8.68 -7.45 -7.52
C ARG A 165 -7.73 -6.25 -7.59
N ASP A 166 -7.67 -5.64 -8.76
CA ASP A 166 -6.93 -4.41 -8.96
C ASP A 166 -7.60 -3.29 -8.15
N SER A 167 -6.86 -2.68 -7.21
CA SER A 167 -7.36 -1.57 -6.39
C SER A 167 -6.21 -0.88 -5.66
N SER A 168 -6.52 0.24 -5.01
CA SER A 168 -5.73 0.92 -3.99
C SER A 168 -6.62 1.21 -2.79
N TRP A 169 -6.06 1.77 -1.72
CA TRP A 169 -6.86 2.22 -0.56
C TRP A 169 -7.74 3.46 -0.81
N SER A 170 -7.62 4.10 -1.97
CA SER A 170 -8.46 5.22 -2.40
C SER A 170 -9.53 4.80 -3.41
N THR A 171 -9.50 3.55 -3.87
CA THR A 171 -10.52 3.00 -4.76
C THR A 171 -11.84 2.86 -4.03
N THR A 172 -12.95 3.14 -4.71
CA THR A 172 -14.29 2.92 -4.18
C THR A 172 -15.01 1.78 -4.89
N HIS A 173 -16.10 1.29 -4.31
CA HIS A 173 -16.98 0.33 -4.99
C HIS A 173 -17.53 0.87 -6.32
N ASN A 174 -17.74 2.18 -6.44
CA ASN A 174 -18.21 2.79 -7.68
C ASN A 174 -17.13 2.75 -8.77
N ASP A 175 -15.89 3.05 -8.39
CA ASP A 175 -14.73 2.97 -9.29
C ASP A 175 -14.54 1.54 -9.85
N MET A 176 -14.74 0.53 -9.00
CA MET A 176 -14.70 -0.88 -9.42
C MET A 176 -15.82 -1.23 -10.42
N LYS A 177 -17.03 -0.68 -10.25
CA LYS A 177 -18.16 -0.92 -11.17
C LYS A 177 -17.90 -0.37 -12.58
N VAL A 178 -17.15 0.73 -12.68
CA VAL A 178 -16.78 1.35 -13.97
C VAL A 178 -15.38 0.95 -14.44
N ASN A 179 -14.75 -0.04 -13.79
CA ASN A 179 -13.44 -0.58 -14.12
C ASN A 179 -12.30 0.48 -14.11
N ILE A 180 -12.31 1.37 -13.11
CA ILE A 180 -11.27 2.38 -12.87
C ILE A 180 -10.59 2.08 -11.53
N PRO A 181 -9.71 1.06 -11.45
CA PRO A 181 -9.16 0.62 -10.17
C PRO A 181 -8.23 1.65 -9.51
N TYR A 182 -7.65 2.59 -10.27
CA TYR A 182 -6.68 3.59 -9.78
C TYR A 182 -7.12 5.02 -10.08
N PRO A 183 -8.26 5.48 -9.54
CA PRO A 183 -8.88 6.74 -9.97
C PRO A 183 -8.01 7.97 -9.69
N LEU A 184 -7.09 7.91 -8.71
CA LEU A 184 -6.19 9.01 -8.39
C LEU A 184 -4.90 9.04 -9.21
N TRP A 185 -4.57 7.99 -9.96
CA TRP A 185 -3.28 7.89 -10.68
C TRP A 185 -3.41 7.54 -12.16
N ASP A 186 -4.51 6.90 -12.58
CA ASP A 186 -4.76 6.47 -13.96
C ASP A 186 -6.26 6.53 -14.28
N HIS A 187 -6.77 7.75 -14.45
CA HIS A 187 -8.17 7.96 -14.77
C HIS A 187 -8.31 8.15 -16.28
N PRO A 188 -9.19 7.39 -16.96
CA PRO A 188 -9.29 7.40 -18.42
C PRO A 188 -9.78 8.73 -19.00
N ASP A 189 -10.42 9.59 -18.21
CA ASP A 189 -10.84 10.92 -18.66
C ASP A 189 -9.85 12.04 -18.27
N ASN A 190 -8.85 11.74 -17.43
CA ASN A 190 -7.87 12.73 -17.01
C ASN A 190 -6.71 12.84 -18.02
N THR A 191 -6.72 13.92 -18.80
CA THR A 191 -5.70 14.20 -19.82
C THR A 191 -4.29 14.30 -19.23
N ILE A 192 -4.14 14.81 -18.01
CA ILE A 192 -2.84 14.95 -17.36
C ILE A 192 -2.29 13.57 -17.00
N HIS A 193 -3.11 12.67 -16.46
CA HIS A 193 -2.70 11.29 -16.19
C HIS A 193 -2.24 10.59 -17.48
N LYS A 194 -2.99 10.74 -18.58
CA LYS A 194 -2.59 10.18 -19.89
C LYS A 194 -1.20 10.66 -20.34
N LEU A 195 -0.93 11.95 -20.20
CA LEU A 195 0.37 12.54 -20.58
C LEU A 195 1.49 12.04 -19.66
N TYR A 196 1.26 12.01 -18.35
CA TYR A 196 2.20 11.43 -17.38
C TYR A 196 2.55 9.99 -17.74
N TRP A 197 1.56 9.13 -17.95
CA TRP A 197 1.79 7.73 -18.30
C TRP A 197 2.52 7.58 -19.63
N LYS A 198 2.24 8.43 -20.62
CA LYS A 198 2.97 8.43 -21.89
C LYS A 198 4.45 8.74 -21.67
N ILE A 199 4.77 9.78 -20.89
CA ILE A 199 6.15 10.15 -20.58
C ILE A 199 6.84 9.04 -19.77
N MET A 200 6.22 8.57 -18.69
CA MET A 200 6.79 7.54 -17.82
C MET A 200 7.05 6.22 -18.56
N LYS A 201 6.14 5.80 -19.45
CA LYS A 201 6.33 4.58 -20.28
C LYS A 201 7.43 4.77 -21.31
N SER A 202 7.53 5.95 -21.93
CA SER A 202 8.58 6.26 -22.91
C SER A 202 9.96 6.25 -22.24
N LEU A 203 10.09 6.88 -21.08
CA LEU A 203 11.31 6.86 -20.28
C LEU A 203 11.63 5.46 -19.76
N ASN A 204 10.63 4.67 -19.34
CA ASN A 204 10.86 3.28 -18.95
C ASN A 204 11.51 2.47 -20.08
N ASN A 205 11.03 2.64 -21.30
CA ASN A 205 11.60 1.97 -22.47
C ASN A 205 13.04 2.41 -22.71
N LEU A 206 13.33 3.72 -22.58
CA LEU A 206 14.69 4.25 -22.68
C LEU A 206 15.60 3.66 -21.60
N MET A 207 15.14 3.60 -20.34
CA MET A 207 15.90 3.00 -19.25
C MET A 207 16.17 1.51 -19.47
N SER A 208 15.22 0.79 -20.06
CA SER A 208 15.42 -0.62 -20.43
C SER A 208 16.51 -0.76 -21.49
N LEU A 209 16.49 0.07 -22.53
CA LEU A 209 17.53 0.07 -23.57
C LEU A 209 18.91 0.42 -23.01
N ILE A 210 18.96 1.39 -22.09
CA ILE A 210 20.21 1.78 -21.40
C ILE A 210 20.72 0.63 -20.52
N GLY A 211 19.85 -0.09 -19.83
CA GLY A 211 20.22 -1.22 -18.98
C GLY A 211 20.87 -2.39 -19.74
N ASP A 212 20.64 -2.48 -21.05
CA ASP A 212 21.24 -3.50 -21.92
C ASP A 212 22.61 -3.08 -22.49
N LEU A 213 23.06 -1.84 -22.25
CA LEU A 213 24.38 -1.37 -22.72
C LEU A 213 25.51 -1.88 -21.81
N ASP A 214 26.64 -2.28 -22.42
CA ASP A 214 27.89 -2.55 -21.68
C ASP A 214 28.52 -1.20 -21.29
N THR A 215 28.09 -0.64 -20.17
CA THR A 215 28.54 0.67 -19.66
C THR A 215 29.90 0.63 -18.98
N ILE A 216 30.48 -0.56 -18.76
CA ILE A 216 31.72 -0.76 -17.97
C ILE A 216 32.95 -0.13 -18.65
N ARG A 217 32.86 0.19 -19.94
CA ARG A 217 34.00 0.64 -20.75
C ARG A 217 34.15 2.16 -20.86
N ASP A 218 33.16 2.93 -20.41
CA ASP A 218 33.18 4.39 -20.52
C ASP A 218 32.48 5.04 -19.32
N TRP A 219 33.27 5.71 -18.47
CA TRP A 219 32.79 6.40 -17.28
C TRP A 219 31.77 7.50 -17.61
N GLU A 220 31.92 8.18 -18.75
CA GLU A 220 31.00 9.26 -19.13
C GLU A 220 29.62 8.68 -19.45
N VAL A 221 29.58 7.57 -20.20
CA VAL A 221 28.35 6.82 -20.49
C VAL A 221 27.73 6.31 -19.19
N GLU A 222 28.51 5.67 -18.31
CA GLU A 222 28.03 5.18 -17.02
C GLU A 222 27.41 6.32 -16.18
N ASN A 223 28.07 7.47 -16.11
CA ASN A 223 27.60 8.63 -15.36
C ASN A 223 26.28 9.19 -15.92
N TYR A 224 26.12 9.28 -17.24
CA TYR A 224 24.87 9.68 -17.86
C TYR A 224 23.74 8.69 -17.57
N CYS A 225 24.02 7.39 -17.68
CA CYS A 225 23.05 6.32 -17.38
C CYS A 225 22.57 6.40 -15.93
N ASN A 226 23.51 6.53 -14.99
CA ASN A 226 23.21 6.65 -13.56
C ASN A 226 22.41 7.93 -13.25
N THR A 227 22.76 9.04 -13.89
CA THR A 227 22.05 10.32 -13.74
C THR A 227 20.62 10.23 -14.25
N ALA A 228 20.42 9.66 -15.44
CA ALA A 228 19.09 9.47 -16.03
C ALA A 228 18.21 8.56 -15.16
N ARG A 229 18.76 7.44 -14.68
CA ARG A 229 18.08 6.52 -13.75
C ARG A 229 17.69 7.23 -12.45
N TRP A 230 18.60 8.03 -11.88
CA TRP A 230 18.38 8.78 -10.64
C TRP A 230 17.20 9.75 -10.73
N PHE A 231 17.09 10.47 -11.86
CA PHE A 231 15.97 11.37 -12.11
C PHE A 231 14.68 10.60 -12.37
N TYR A 232 14.74 9.51 -13.15
CA TYR A 232 13.54 8.76 -13.51
C TYR A 232 12.93 8.05 -12.30
N ASP A 233 13.74 7.44 -11.43
CA ASP A 233 13.29 6.85 -10.16
C ASP A 233 12.53 7.85 -9.27
N ARG A 234 12.95 9.12 -9.27
CA ARG A 234 12.28 10.18 -8.52
C ARG A 234 11.06 10.73 -9.25
N GLY A 235 11.11 10.79 -10.57
CA GLY A 235 10.04 11.31 -11.42
C GLY A 235 8.80 10.42 -11.46
N ILE A 236 8.94 9.11 -11.21
CA ILE A 236 7.81 8.17 -11.13
C ILE A 236 7.11 8.14 -9.76
N CYS A 237 7.38 9.13 -8.89
CA CYS A 237 6.70 9.26 -7.60
C CYS A 237 5.17 9.37 -7.78
N SER A 238 4.41 8.61 -6.99
CA SER A 238 2.94 8.58 -7.04
C SER A 238 2.30 9.94 -6.76
N ASP A 239 2.92 10.76 -5.91
CA ASP A 239 2.41 12.07 -5.49
C ASP A 239 2.08 12.98 -6.68
N SER A 240 2.94 13.02 -7.70
CA SER A 240 2.76 13.94 -8.82
C SER A 240 1.50 13.62 -9.62
N THR A 241 1.19 12.34 -9.82
CA THR A 241 -0.08 11.91 -10.44
C THR A 241 -1.27 12.03 -9.49
N TRP A 242 -1.07 11.77 -8.19
CA TRP A 242 -2.12 11.94 -7.18
C TRP A 242 -2.64 13.38 -7.16
N TRP A 243 -1.71 14.35 -7.09
CA TRP A 243 -1.98 15.79 -7.13
C TRP A 243 -2.47 16.32 -8.49
N ALA A 244 -2.59 15.47 -9.51
CA ALA A 244 -3.02 15.84 -10.85
C ALA A 244 -4.51 15.53 -11.11
N ASN A 245 -5.36 15.58 -10.07
CA ASN A 245 -6.75 15.12 -10.13
C ASN A 245 -7.78 16.19 -9.73
N PRO A 246 -8.03 17.18 -10.61
CA PRO A 246 -8.92 18.30 -10.30
C PRO A 246 -10.37 17.86 -10.05
N ASP A 247 -10.85 16.81 -10.71
CA ASP A 247 -12.23 16.31 -10.58
C ASP A 247 -12.53 15.76 -9.17
N ARG A 248 -11.49 15.42 -8.41
CA ARG A 248 -11.58 14.96 -7.02
C ARG A 248 -11.10 16.00 -6.01
N GLY A 249 -10.92 17.25 -6.44
CA GLY A 249 -10.45 18.35 -5.59
C GLY A 249 -8.98 18.24 -5.19
N ILE A 250 -8.21 17.39 -5.87
CA ILE A 250 -6.83 17.10 -5.54
C ILE A 250 -5.95 17.73 -6.63
N TRP A 251 -5.46 18.94 -6.37
CA TRP A 251 -4.74 19.74 -7.36
C TRP A 251 -3.57 20.52 -6.75
N SER A 252 -2.35 20.28 -7.24
CA SER A 252 -1.18 21.08 -6.88
C SER A 252 -0.27 21.33 -8.08
N PRO A 253 -0.33 22.53 -8.71
CA PRO A 253 0.54 22.88 -9.84
C PRO A 253 2.03 22.69 -9.53
N ASN A 254 2.44 22.99 -8.30
CA ASN A 254 3.84 22.88 -7.88
C ASN A 254 4.32 21.42 -7.85
N LEU A 255 3.49 20.51 -7.33
CA LEU A 255 3.84 19.08 -7.24
C LEU A 255 3.75 18.37 -8.59
N ILE A 256 2.81 18.82 -9.44
CA ILE A 256 2.74 18.41 -10.85
C ILE A 256 3.99 18.88 -11.59
N TYR A 257 4.34 20.17 -11.51
CA TYR A 257 5.51 20.72 -12.19
C TYR A 257 6.81 20.02 -11.76
N LYS A 258 6.98 19.81 -10.45
CA LYS A 258 8.14 19.11 -9.89
C LYS A 258 8.28 17.69 -10.45
N GLY A 259 7.18 16.95 -10.59
CA GLY A 259 7.17 15.61 -11.18
C GLY A 259 7.63 15.61 -12.63
N ILE A 260 7.04 16.50 -13.44
CA ILE A 260 7.43 16.65 -14.85
C ILE A 260 8.89 17.08 -15.00
N GLU A 261 9.38 18.00 -14.17
CA GLU A 261 10.77 18.45 -14.22
C GLU A 261 11.76 17.28 -13.99
N LEU A 262 11.46 16.41 -13.03
CA LEU A 262 12.27 15.21 -12.77
C LEU A 262 12.23 14.25 -13.97
N LEU A 263 11.04 14.00 -14.53
CA LEU A 263 10.91 13.15 -15.71
C LEU A 263 11.65 13.74 -16.93
N MET A 264 11.61 15.07 -17.13
CA MET A 264 12.33 15.73 -18.22
C MET A 264 13.85 15.63 -18.07
N ARG A 265 14.39 15.76 -16.85
CA ARG A 265 15.83 15.61 -16.57
C ARG A 265 16.34 14.16 -16.73
N SER A 266 15.42 13.21 -16.91
CA SER A 266 15.75 11.80 -17.14
C SER A 266 16.01 11.46 -18.61
N ALA A 267 15.56 12.32 -19.53
CA ALA A 267 15.75 12.17 -20.98
C ALA A 267 17.04 12.85 -21.42
#